data_AF-A0A2E5H1Z8-F1
#
_entry.id   AF-A0A2E5H1Z8-F1
#
_cell.length_a   1.000
_cell.length_b   1.000
_cell.length_c   1.000
_cell.angle_alpha   90.00
_cell.angle_beta   90.00
_cell.angle_gamma   90.00
#
_symmetry.space_group_name_H-M   'P 1'
#
loop_
_entity.id
_entity.type
_entity.pdbx_description
1 polymer ?
#
loop_
_entity_poly.entity_id
_entity_poly.type
_entity_poly.pdbx_seq_one_letter_code
_entity_poly.pdbx_strand_id
1 'polypeptide(L)'
;MKLPAIRRMRGALLRLTLARRIATSIGVVLVLPTTVLSLADFEWESWVTDGIVLLTGALGAALLVVGFSGRRADWVDPGRIDD
;
A
#
# COMPACT_ATOMS: atom_id res chain seq x y z
N MET A 1 19.25 -10.02 -18.87
CA MET A 1 17.89 -9.99 -19.45
C MET A 1 17.12 -8.80 -18.92
N LYS A 2 16.81 -7.80 -19.75
CA LYS A 2 15.86 -6.74 -19.38
C LYS A 2 14.45 -7.32 -19.49
N LEU A 3 13.97 -7.96 -18.43
CA LEU A 3 12.64 -8.57 -18.44
C LEU A 3 11.60 -7.43 -18.48
N PRO A 4 10.84 -7.26 -19.59
CA PRO A 4 9.84 -6.19 -19.71
C PRO A 4 8.79 -6.24 -18.59
N ALA A 5 8.59 -7.42 -17.98
CA ALA A 5 7.75 -7.62 -16.81
C ALA A 5 8.20 -6.81 -15.57
N ILE A 6 9.51 -6.73 -15.29
CA ILE A 6 10.03 -5.98 -14.13
C ILE A 6 9.73 -4.49 -14.27
N ARG A 7 9.87 -3.96 -15.50
CA ARG A 7 9.59 -2.55 -15.79
C ARG A 7 8.10 -2.23 -15.64
N ARG A 8 7.21 -3.16 -16.01
CA ARG A 8 5.76 -3.06 -15.80
C ARG A 8 5.38 -3.14 -14.31
N MET A 9 5.96 -4.08 -13.57
CA MET A 9 5.72 -4.25 -12.13
C MET A 9 6.08 -2.98 -11.36
N ARG A 10 7.26 -2.41 -11.63
CA ARG A 10 7.69 -1.15 -11.02
C ARG A 10 6.72 -0.01 -11.32
N GLY A 11 6.27 0.11 -12.57
CA GLY A 11 5.28 1.12 -12.96
C GLY A 11 3.95 0.96 -12.23
N ALA A 12 3.48 -0.28 -12.04
CA ALA A 12 2.26 -0.57 -11.29
C ALA A 12 2.41 -0.20 -9.80
N LEU A 13 3.53 -0.54 -9.17
CA LEU A 13 3.81 -0.19 -7.76
C LEU A 13 3.86 1.32 -7.53
N LEU A 14 4.49 2.06 -8.45
CA LEU A 14 4.52 3.53 -8.39
C LEU A 14 3.12 4.12 -8.54
N ARG A 15 2.31 3.62 -9.49
CA ARG A 15 0.92 4.07 -9.66
C ARG A 15 0.07 3.77 -8.44
N LEU A 16 0.23 2.60 -7.83
CA LEU A 16 -0.49 2.18 -6.63
C LEU A 16 -0.16 3.09 -5.44
N THR A 17 1.12 3.31 -5.19
CA THR A 17 1.60 4.14 -4.07
C THR A 17 1.27 5.62 -4.24
N LEU A 18 1.33 6.17 -5.45
CA LEU A 18 1.05 7.59 -5.70
C LEU A 18 -0.44 7.89 -5.96
N ALA A 19 -1.27 6.87 -6.22
CA ALA A 19 -2.71 7.04 -6.30
C ALA A 19 -3.31 7.06 -4.89
N ARG A 20 -3.47 8.27 -4.32
CA ARG A 20 -4.01 8.49 -2.95
C ARG A 20 -5.20 7.58 -2.61
N ARG A 21 -6.22 7.50 -3.46
CA ARG A 21 -7.42 6.68 -3.21
C ARG A 21 -7.08 5.18 -3.05
N ILE A 22 -6.22 4.67 -3.92
CA ILE A 22 -5.83 3.25 -3.95
C ILE A 22 -4.90 2.93 -2.79
N ALA A 23 -3.88 3.78 -2.55
CA ALA A 23 -2.96 3.62 -1.43
C ALA A 23 -3.70 3.64 -0.09
N THR A 24 -4.59 4.62 0.12
CA THR A 24 -5.37 4.71 1.36
C THR A 24 -6.33 3.53 1.51
N SER A 25 -7.05 3.11 0.46
CA SER A 25 -7.98 1.97 0.58
C SER A 25 -7.26 0.67 0.93
N ILE A 26 -6.13 0.39 0.27
CA ILE A 26 -5.33 -0.80 0.55
C ILE A 26 -4.72 -0.71 1.95
N GLY A 27 -4.20 0.47 2.33
CA GLY A 27 -3.70 0.72 3.66
C GLY A 27 -4.75 0.42 4.74
N VAL A 28 -5.98 0.92 4.59
CA VAL A 28 -7.08 0.65 5.53
C VAL A 28 -7.41 -0.84 5.59
N VAL A 29 -7.52 -1.50 4.43
CA VAL A 29 -7.84 -2.94 4.35
C VAL A 29 -6.78 -3.81 5.00
N LEU A 30 -5.50 -3.41 4.96
CA LEU A 30 -4.41 -4.14 5.62
C LEU A 30 -4.35 -3.83 7.12
N VAL A 31 -4.48 -2.56 7.51
CA VAL A 31 -4.36 -2.14 8.92
C VAL A 31 -5.51 -2.71 9.77
N LEU A 32 -6.75 -2.59 9.32
CA LEU A 32 -7.93 -3.02 10.10
C LEU A 32 -7.82 -4.46 10.66
N PRO A 33 -7.64 -5.51 9.84
CA PRO A 33 -7.54 -6.87 10.34
C PRO A 33 -6.29 -7.08 11.18
N THR A 34 -5.16 -6.44 10.84
CA THR A 34 -3.93 -6.56 11.64
C THR A 34 -4.09 -5.94 13.02
N THR A 35 -4.79 -4.81 13.14
CA THR A 35 -5.10 -4.21 14.45
C THR A 35 -6.02 -5.10 15.27
N VAL A 36 -7.00 -5.74 14.64
CA VAL A 36 -7.87 -6.71 15.33
C VAL A 36 -7.07 -7.91 15.84
N LEU A 37 -6.21 -8.48 15.00
CA LEU A 37 -5.33 -9.59 15.38
C LEU A 37 -4.33 -9.20 16.48
N SER A 38 -3.80 -7.98 16.45
CA SER A 38 -2.89 -7.51 17.51
C SER A 38 -3.56 -7.18 18.85
N LEU A 39 -4.90 -7.11 18.90
CA LEU A 39 -5.65 -6.78 20.13
C LEU A 39 -6.29 -8.00 20.79
N ALA A 40 -6.35 -9.14 20.11
CA ALA A 40 -6.97 -10.35 20.61
C ALA A 40 -6.07 -11.54 20.30
N ASP A 41 -5.78 -12.33 21.33
CA ASP A 41 -5.05 -13.59 21.15
C ASP A 41 -5.98 -14.65 20.57
N PHE A 42 -5.58 -15.27 19.47
CA PHE A 42 -6.32 -16.36 18.85
C PHE A 42 -5.61 -17.71 19.02
N GLU A 43 -6.35 -18.78 19.29
CA GLU A 43 -5.75 -20.11 19.54
C GLU A 43 -5.02 -20.72 18.33
N TRP A 44 -5.30 -20.24 17.12
CA TRP A 44 -4.65 -20.70 15.88
C TRP A 44 -3.38 -19.90 15.54
N GLU A 45 -3.05 -18.90 16.34
CA GLU A 45 -1.95 -17.99 16.11
C GLU A 45 -0.59 -18.68 16.39
N SER A 46 0.35 -18.44 15.50
CA SER A 46 1.70 -18.99 15.54
C SER A 46 2.71 -17.89 15.25
N TRP A 47 3.98 -18.13 15.56
CA TRP A 47 5.06 -17.19 15.26
C TRP A 47 5.11 -16.77 13.77
N VAL A 48 4.62 -17.62 12.85
CA VAL A 48 4.54 -17.30 11.43
C VAL A 48 3.41 -16.29 11.16
N THR A 49 2.23 -16.51 11.74
CA THR A 49 1.09 -15.61 11.55
C THR A 49 1.35 -14.27 12.22
N ASP A 50 2.02 -14.23 13.38
CA ASP A 50 2.49 -12.99 14.01
C ASP A 50 3.38 -12.18 13.08
N GLY A 51 4.34 -12.84 12.43
CA GLY A 51 5.22 -12.20 11.45
C GLY A 51 4.46 -11.63 10.25
N ILE A 52 3.46 -12.36 9.76
CA ILE A 52 2.58 -11.90 8.68
C ILE A 52 1.75 -10.70 9.13
N VAL A 53 1.19 -10.73 10.35
CA VAL A 53 0.43 -9.62 10.94
C VAL A 53 1.31 -8.38 11.05
N LEU A 54 2.54 -8.53 11.55
CA LEU A 54 3.50 -7.44 11.67
C LEU A 54 3.84 -6.83 10.31
N LEU A 55 4.19 -7.65 9.32
CA LEU A 55 4.54 -7.21 7.96
C LEU A 55 3.36 -6.51 7.29
N THR A 56 2.18 -7.10 7.40
CA THR A 56 0.95 -6.58 6.79
C THR A 56 0.53 -5.26 7.44
N GLY A 57 0.65 -5.16 8.77
CA GLY A 57 0.35 -3.95 9.52
C GLY A 57 1.32 -2.82 9.19
N ALA A 58 2.63 -3.12 9.12
CA ALA A 58 3.65 -2.16 8.72
C ALA A 58 3.46 -1.66 7.29
N LEU A 59 3.15 -2.56 6.35
CA LEU A 59 2.87 -2.21 4.96
C LEU A 59 1.60 -1.35 4.85
N GLY A 60 0.53 -1.73 5.55
CA GLY A 60 -0.71 -0.98 5.59
C GLY A 60 -0.49 0.44 6.14
N ALA A 61 0.22 0.57 7.26
CA ALA A 61 0.58 1.86 7.85
C ALA A 61 1.41 2.71 6.88
N ALA A 62 2.41 2.12 6.21
CA ALA A 62 3.21 2.83 5.22
C ALA A 62 2.36 3.36 4.06
N LEU A 63 1.40 2.56 3.55
CA LEU A 63 0.48 2.99 2.49
C LEU A 63 -0.45 4.13 2.94
N LEU A 64 -0.92 4.09 4.18
CA LEU A 64 -1.68 5.20 4.76
C LEU A 64 -0.83 6.48 4.82
N VAL A 65 0.39 6.39 5.34
CA VAL A 65 1.32 7.54 5.40
C VAL A 65 1.55 8.12 4.01
N VAL A 66 1.79 7.28 3.00
CA VAL A 66 1.97 7.73 1.61
C VAL A 66 0.70 8.40 1.06
N GLY A 67 -0.47 7.78 1.25
CA GLY A 67 -1.75 8.33 0.81
C GLY A 67 -2.07 9.69 1.44
N PHE A 68 -1.84 9.83 2.75
CA PHE A 68 -2.08 11.08 3.48
C PHE A 68 -1.03 12.16 3.15
N SER A 69 0.24 11.80 2.99
CA SER A 69 1.32 12.74 2.64
C SER A 69 1.11 13.43 1.28
N GLY A 70 0.19 12.93 0.45
CA GLY A 70 -0.39 13.73 -0.64
C GLY A 70 0.53 14.02 -1.80
N ARG A 71 1.61 13.23 -2.02
CA ARG A 71 2.35 13.29 -3.28
C ARG A 71 1.41 12.92 -4.42
N ARG A 72 0.92 13.95 -5.13
CA ARG A 72 0.23 13.78 -6.41
C ARG A 72 1.21 13.14 -7.38
N ALA A 73 0.70 12.19 -8.14
CA ALA A 73 1.31 11.74 -9.36
C ALA A 73 1.83 12.93 -10.19
N ASP A 74 3.15 13.01 -10.36
CA ASP A 74 3.84 14.01 -11.19
C ASP A 74 3.53 13.85 -12.68
N TRP A 75 3.01 12.70 -13.09
CA TRP A 75 2.52 12.45 -14.46
C TRP A 75 1.14 13.05 -14.76
N VAL A 76 0.43 13.60 -13.77
CA VAL A 76 -0.80 14.36 -14.02
C VAL A 76 -0.38 15.78 -14.35
N ASP A 77 -0.21 16.04 -15.65
CA ASP A 77 0.12 17.37 -16.15
C ASP A 77 -1.07 18.32 -15.88
N PRO A 78 -0.92 19.34 -15.01
CA PRO A 78 -2.00 20.30 -14.76
C PRO A 78 -2.25 21.24 -15.95
N GLY A 79 -1.41 21.22 -16.98
CA GLY A 79 -1.47 22.13 -18.13
C GLY A 79 -2.18 21.59 -19.38
N ARG A 80 -2.67 20.35 -19.39
CA ARG A 80 -3.47 19.81 -20.53
C ARG A 80 -4.97 20.03 -20.33
N ILE A 81 -5.32 21.27 -19.96
CA ILE A 81 -6.66 21.83 -20.13
C ILE A 81 -6.47 22.97 -21.12
N ASP A 82 -6.79 22.65 -22.36
CA ASP A 82 -7.23 23.48 -23.47
C ASP A 82 -6.23 24.50 -24.08
N ASP A 83 -6.00 24.28 -25.38
CA ASP A 83 -5.76 25.26 -26.45
C ASP A 83 -6.61 26.54 -26.35
#